data_AF-A0A7S3HCF0-F1
#
_entry.id   AF-A0A7S3HCF0-F1
#
_cell.length_a   1.000
_cell.length_b   1.000
_cell.length_c   1.000
_cell.angle_alpha   90.00
_cell.angle_beta   90.00
_cell.angle_gamma   90.00
#
_symmetry.space_group_name_H-M   'P 1'
#
loop_
_entity.id
_entity.type
_entity.pdbx_description
1 polymer ?
#
loop_
_entity_poly.entity_id
_entity_poly.type
_entity_poly.pdbx_seq_one_letter_code
_entity_poly.pdbx_strand_id
1 'polypeptide(L)'
;YSYDGEAGLIGYLTIDERPTPPGASQRRGGLHVESPGIMPLIQSNALTSEAEYSIETSPNVFVPGAEHHWGNGIMMRSEHVQGGIFMASNVAGTTAVWNCHINDEEGEFIGAHGDIEHLREALGPCARTLEAGELIWMTDKTPHESLPVPVSAGNNVRRQYFRLVLGPVSAWFADHSTPNPLGTVPPPEVRIVYGDKFTLYPSPRRKCCWHGGSPEQIKQVKLFKEVAQKLYECEVGHLVQRAKQYGLTSRAEILRLYHAQGGSTTYPSRDWGPNHSKDGKALFLDHSAYYHDCPKFDEMVQAWQMESTMKRFADP
;
A
#
# COMPACT_ATOMS: atom_id res chain seq x y z
N TYR A 1 25.33 7.86 -5.11
CA TYR A 1 25.03 7.54 -3.71
C TYR A 1 26.34 7.18 -3.02
N SER A 2 26.88 8.08 -2.21
CA SER A 2 28.02 7.76 -1.33
C SER A 2 27.47 7.06 -0.08
N TYR A 3 28.16 6.01 0.37
CA TYR A 3 27.63 5.03 1.33
C TYR A 3 27.96 5.42 2.79
N ASP A 4 28.17 6.71 3.05
CA ASP A 4 28.81 7.21 4.28
C ASP A 4 27.85 7.46 5.46
N GLY A 5 26.57 7.12 5.30
CA GLY A 5 25.50 7.39 6.28
C GLY A 5 24.86 6.17 6.96
N GLU A 6 25.15 4.94 6.53
CA GLU A 6 24.45 3.73 7.00
C GLU A 6 25.25 2.88 8.00
N ALA A 7 26.51 3.23 8.27
CA ALA A 7 27.35 2.51 9.22
C ALA A 7 26.79 2.63 10.66
N GLY A 8 26.25 1.52 11.18
CA GLY A 8 25.62 1.45 12.50
C GLY A 8 24.10 1.27 12.50
N LEU A 9 23.44 1.26 11.33
CA LEU A 9 22.01 0.94 11.24
C LEU A 9 21.74 -0.55 11.50
N ILE A 10 20.60 -0.83 12.13
CA ILE A 10 20.13 -2.20 12.43
C ILE A 10 19.22 -2.67 11.30
N GLY A 11 19.52 -3.84 10.74
CA GLY A 11 18.65 -4.56 9.80
C GLY A 11 18.00 -5.77 10.48
N TYR A 12 16.75 -6.06 10.12
CA TYR A 12 15.98 -7.16 10.70
C TYR A 12 15.84 -8.30 9.68
N LEU A 13 16.51 -9.42 9.96
CA LEU A 13 16.56 -10.58 9.09
C LEU A 13 15.60 -11.67 9.56
N THR A 14 14.75 -12.15 8.66
CA THR A 14 13.95 -13.37 8.81
C THR A 14 14.47 -14.40 7.83
N ILE A 15 14.82 -15.59 8.31
CA ILE A 15 15.06 -16.78 7.48
C ILE A 15 14.13 -17.87 8.00
N ASP A 16 13.37 -18.50 7.09
CA ASP A 16 12.54 -19.67 7.38
C ASP A 16 12.96 -20.83 6.48
N GLU A 17 13.50 -21.88 7.10
CA GLU A 17 13.98 -23.09 6.42
C GLU A 17 13.20 -24.34 6.82
N ARG A 18 12.05 -24.17 7.50
CA ARG A 18 11.28 -25.31 8.02
C ARG A 18 10.83 -26.22 6.86
N PRO A 19 10.92 -27.56 7.00
CA PRO A 19 10.42 -28.50 6.01
C PRO A 19 8.96 -28.19 5.67
N THR A 20 8.67 -28.01 4.38
CA THR A 20 7.34 -27.64 3.89
C THR A 20 6.82 -28.75 2.98
N PRO A 21 5.78 -29.51 3.37
CA PRO A 21 5.22 -30.57 2.54
C PRO A 21 4.70 -30.04 1.20
N PRO A 22 4.72 -30.86 0.13
CA PRO A 22 4.05 -30.50 -1.12
C PRO A 22 2.57 -30.22 -0.90
N GLY A 23 2.05 -29.17 -1.53
CA GLY A 23 0.68 -28.68 -1.31
C GLY A 23 0.50 -27.81 -0.06
N ALA A 24 1.51 -27.65 0.80
CA ALA A 24 1.48 -26.72 1.93
C ALA A 24 2.22 -25.40 1.63
N SER A 25 1.76 -24.29 2.23
CA SER A 25 2.51 -23.03 2.30
C SER A 25 3.51 -23.07 3.47
N GLN A 26 4.70 -22.48 3.31
CA GLN A 26 5.71 -22.46 4.37
C GLN A 26 5.36 -21.44 5.47
N ARG A 27 4.90 -20.27 5.05
CA ARG A 27 4.36 -19.22 5.92
C ARG A 27 2.84 -19.24 5.87
N ARG A 28 2.18 -18.29 6.56
CA ARG A 28 0.73 -18.08 6.50
C ARG A 28 0.30 -17.98 5.03
N GLY A 29 -0.58 -18.90 4.60
CA GLY A 29 -1.25 -18.80 3.30
C GLY A 29 -2.30 -17.69 3.29
N GLY A 30 -2.86 -17.39 2.13
CA GLY A 30 -3.75 -16.23 1.97
C GLY A 30 -2.98 -14.93 1.75
N LEU A 31 -3.71 -13.96 1.22
CA LEU A 31 -3.19 -12.68 0.76
C LEU A 31 -2.92 -11.76 1.94
N HIS A 32 -1.71 -11.20 2.00
CA HIS A 32 -1.30 -10.34 3.09
C HIS A 32 -0.34 -9.22 2.68
N VAL A 33 -0.19 -8.27 3.60
CA VAL A 33 0.87 -7.27 3.63
C VAL A 33 1.75 -7.51 4.88
N GLU A 34 2.93 -6.88 4.94
CA GLU A 34 3.82 -6.98 6.11
C GLU A 34 3.42 -6.01 7.24
N SER A 35 2.74 -4.91 6.89
CA SER A 35 2.15 -4.01 7.89
C SER A 35 1.04 -4.73 8.66
N PRO A 36 1.08 -4.82 9.99
CA PRO A 36 0.15 -5.61 10.81
C PRO A 36 -1.24 -4.97 11.00
N GLY A 37 -1.52 -3.84 10.36
CA GLY A 37 -2.73 -3.03 10.56
C GLY A 37 -2.66 -2.18 11.83
N ILE A 38 -3.82 -1.86 12.42
CA ILE A 38 -3.88 -1.21 13.74
C ILE A 38 -3.55 -2.24 14.82
N MET A 39 -2.47 -2.00 15.57
CA MET A 39 -2.21 -2.69 16.83
C MET A 39 -2.52 -1.76 18.01
N PRO A 40 -3.32 -2.20 19.01
CA PRO A 40 -3.55 -1.43 20.23
C PRO A 40 -2.25 -1.24 21.04
N LEU A 41 -2.17 -0.11 21.72
CA LEU A 41 -1.18 0.13 22.77
C LEU A 41 -1.51 -0.76 23.96
N ILE A 42 -0.58 -1.63 24.36
CA ILE A 42 -0.65 -2.35 25.63
C ILE A 42 -0.01 -1.43 26.68
N GLN A 43 -0.82 -0.83 27.55
CA GLN A 43 -0.31 -0.09 28.69
C GLN A 43 -0.13 -1.06 29.86
N SER A 44 1.12 -1.29 30.28
CA SER A 44 1.41 -2.01 31.51
C SER A 44 1.11 -1.10 32.70
N ASN A 45 -0.09 -1.21 33.26
CA ASN A 45 -0.48 -0.43 34.43
C ASN A 45 0.28 -0.96 35.66
N ALA A 46 1.30 -0.24 36.14
CA ALA A 46 2.27 -0.76 37.12
C ALA A 46 1.69 -1.12 38.51
N LEU A 47 0.40 -0.87 38.73
CA LEU A 47 -0.33 -1.11 39.98
C LEU A 47 -1.22 -2.37 39.92
N THR A 48 -1.45 -2.95 38.74
CA THR A 48 -2.23 -4.17 38.55
C THR A 48 -1.45 -5.16 37.71
N SER A 49 -1.48 -6.46 38.07
CA SER A 49 -0.88 -7.53 37.26
C SER A 49 -1.70 -7.86 35.99
N GLU A 50 -2.59 -6.97 35.57
CA GLU A 50 -3.48 -7.11 34.43
C GLU A 50 -3.11 -6.05 33.40
N ALA A 51 -2.80 -6.49 32.17
CA ALA A 51 -2.47 -5.59 31.07
C ALA A 51 -3.75 -4.86 30.61
N GLU A 52 -3.78 -3.55 30.76
CA GLU A 52 -4.93 -2.73 30.38
C GLU A 52 -4.81 -2.35 28.89
N TYR A 53 -5.78 -2.79 28.09
CA TYR A 53 -5.80 -2.58 26.64
C TYR A 53 -6.57 -1.32 26.27
N SER A 54 -5.92 -0.15 26.35
CA SER A 54 -6.52 1.11 25.90
C SER A 54 -6.53 1.20 24.36
N ILE A 55 -7.73 1.19 23.76
CA ILE A 55 -7.94 1.64 22.38
C ILE A 55 -8.20 3.16 22.34
N GLU A 56 -8.55 3.76 23.48
CA GLU A 56 -8.80 5.20 23.61
C GLU A 56 -7.48 5.99 23.52
N THR A 57 -7.22 6.55 22.33
CA THR A 57 -6.18 7.54 22.13
C THR A 57 -6.58 8.85 22.81
N SER A 58 -5.69 9.37 23.66
CA SER A 58 -5.72 10.77 24.10
C SER A 58 -5.89 11.70 22.88
N PRO A 59 -6.64 12.82 22.96
CA PRO A 59 -7.06 13.64 21.81
C PRO A 59 -5.94 14.34 21.01
N ASN A 60 -4.67 13.95 21.20
CA ASN A 60 -3.48 14.47 20.50
C ASN A 60 -2.48 13.38 20.05
N VAL A 61 -2.86 12.10 19.93
CA VAL A 61 -1.94 11.02 19.50
C VAL A 61 -2.49 10.24 18.30
N PHE A 62 -1.77 10.29 17.17
CA PHE A 62 -2.13 9.66 15.89
C PHE A 62 -1.71 8.17 15.90
N VAL A 63 -2.57 7.15 15.73
CA VAL A 63 -3.54 6.77 14.65
C VAL A 63 -2.89 5.90 13.55
N PRO A 64 -3.63 4.93 12.94
CA PRO A 64 -3.21 3.94 11.94
C PRO A 64 -2.01 4.25 11.02
N GLY A 65 -1.18 3.22 10.84
CA GLY A 65 0.09 3.30 10.09
C GLY A 65 1.28 3.78 10.92
N ALA A 66 1.10 4.80 11.77
CA ALA A 66 2.21 5.52 12.42
C ALA A 66 3.11 4.66 13.32
N GLU A 67 2.58 3.58 13.91
CA GLU A 67 3.34 2.68 14.77
C GLU A 67 3.70 1.33 14.13
N HIS A 68 3.58 1.07 12.81
CA HIS A 68 4.06 -0.21 12.21
C HIS A 68 4.64 -0.13 10.80
N HIS A 69 5.49 0.87 10.57
CA HIS A 69 6.37 0.84 9.39
C HIS A 69 7.43 -0.25 9.54
N TRP A 70 7.38 -1.26 8.67
CA TRP A 70 8.45 -2.25 8.57
C TRP A 70 9.48 -1.75 7.54
N GLY A 71 10.55 -1.12 8.04
CA GLY A 71 11.63 -0.59 7.21
C GLY A 71 11.29 0.72 6.50
N ASN A 72 10.33 1.51 7.00
CA ASN A 72 9.92 2.78 6.37
C ASN A 72 9.55 2.70 4.87
N GLY A 73 8.90 1.62 4.42
CA GLY A 73 8.41 1.42 3.04
C GLY A 73 7.30 2.38 2.61
N ILE A 74 7.52 3.68 2.75
CA ILE A 74 6.54 4.75 2.61
C ILE A 74 6.61 5.31 1.19
N MET A 75 5.47 5.28 0.47
CA MET A 75 5.30 6.04 -0.77
C MET A 75 5.14 7.52 -0.42
N MET A 76 6.21 8.28 -0.62
CA MET A 76 6.23 9.73 -0.41
C MET A 76 5.48 10.44 -1.55
N ARG A 77 5.17 11.73 -1.34
CA ARG A 77 4.68 12.59 -2.42
C ARG A 77 5.71 12.62 -3.56
N SER A 78 5.21 12.79 -4.79
CA SER A 78 6.02 12.72 -6.01
C SER A 78 6.63 11.34 -6.30
N GLU A 79 5.94 10.25 -5.92
CA GLU A 79 6.23 8.86 -6.33
C GLU A 79 7.59 8.31 -5.86
N HIS A 80 8.29 9.03 -4.99
CA HIS A 80 9.51 8.54 -4.36
C HIS A 80 9.14 7.52 -3.28
N VAL A 81 9.82 6.38 -3.25
CA VAL A 81 9.68 5.43 -2.14
C VAL A 81 11.00 5.35 -1.38
N GLN A 82 10.89 5.39 -0.05
CA GLN A 82 12.03 5.26 0.86
C GLN A 82 12.01 3.88 1.53
N GLY A 83 13.16 3.42 2.02
CA GLY A 83 13.26 2.20 2.83
C GLY A 83 12.76 0.94 2.12
N GLY A 84 12.01 0.10 2.83
CA GLY A 84 11.30 -1.06 2.31
C GLY A 84 11.86 -2.41 2.75
N ILE A 85 11.38 -3.45 2.09
CA ILE A 85 11.58 -4.85 2.45
C ILE A 85 12.13 -5.61 1.25
N PHE A 86 13.24 -6.31 1.45
CA PHE A 86 13.78 -7.25 0.50
C PHE A 86 13.27 -8.66 0.81
N MET A 87 12.81 -9.40 -0.20
CA MET A 87 12.27 -10.75 -0.06
C MET A 87 12.74 -11.66 -1.20
N ALA A 88 13.02 -12.93 -0.90
CA ALA A 88 13.09 -13.99 -1.92
C ALA A 88 12.67 -15.36 -1.37
N SER A 89 12.47 -16.32 -2.27
CA SER A 89 12.34 -17.74 -1.94
C SER A 89 13.13 -18.59 -2.92
N ASN A 90 13.76 -19.66 -2.45
CA ASN A 90 14.57 -20.56 -3.29
C ASN A 90 13.73 -21.53 -4.17
N VAL A 91 12.38 -21.50 -4.10
CA VAL A 91 11.50 -22.32 -4.94
C VAL A 91 10.61 -21.42 -5.80
N ALA A 92 10.76 -21.54 -7.13
CA ALA A 92 9.97 -20.81 -8.12
C ALA A 92 8.46 -21.06 -7.94
N GLY A 93 7.64 -20.05 -8.25
CA GLY A 93 6.18 -20.16 -8.21
C GLY A 93 5.56 -20.20 -6.80
N THR A 94 6.36 -20.19 -5.72
CA THR A 94 5.85 -20.31 -4.33
C THR A 94 5.57 -18.96 -3.65
N THR A 95 5.78 -17.85 -4.35
CA THR A 95 5.55 -16.49 -3.83
C THR A 95 4.83 -15.69 -4.91
N ALA A 96 3.61 -15.23 -4.64
CA ALA A 96 2.86 -14.34 -5.52
C ALA A 96 2.90 -12.90 -4.99
N VAL A 97 2.96 -11.93 -5.90
CA VAL A 97 3.10 -10.50 -5.56
C VAL A 97 2.20 -9.66 -6.46
N TRP A 98 1.56 -8.63 -5.91
CA TRP A 98 0.77 -7.66 -6.65
C TRP A 98 1.54 -6.35 -6.73
N ASN A 99 1.63 -5.77 -7.93
CA ASN A 99 2.30 -4.48 -8.14
C ASN A 99 1.37 -3.32 -7.74
N CYS A 100 1.11 -3.20 -6.44
CA CYS A 100 0.35 -2.11 -5.84
C CYS A 100 0.73 -1.91 -4.36
N HIS A 101 0.22 -0.83 -3.78
CA HIS A 101 0.35 -0.47 -2.37
C HIS A 101 -1.06 -0.32 -1.80
N ILE A 102 -1.35 -0.97 -0.66
CA ILE A 102 -2.62 -0.80 0.03
C ILE A 102 -2.56 0.51 0.82
N ASN A 103 -3.18 1.57 0.32
CA ASN A 103 -3.33 2.77 1.13
C ASN A 103 -4.41 2.54 2.20
N ASP A 104 -3.93 2.31 3.41
CA ASP A 104 -4.72 2.17 4.63
C ASP A 104 -4.23 3.20 5.68
N GLU A 105 -4.54 4.48 5.42
CA GLU A 105 -4.30 5.60 6.34
C GLU A 105 -5.28 5.63 7.53
N GLU A 106 -6.51 5.13 7.33
CA GLU A 106 -7.57 5.11 8.36
C GLU A 106 -7.63 3.78 9.15
N GLY A 107 -6.88 2.76 8.72
CA GLY A 107 -6.85 1.43 9.35
C GLY A 107 -8.18 0.68 9.21
N GLU A 108 -8.79 0.77 8.02
CA GLU A 108 -10.04 0.14 7.64
C GLU A 108 -9.85 -1.07 6.71
N PHE A 109 -8.72 -1.15 6.01
CA PHE A 109 -8.45 -2.17 4.98
C PHE A 109 -7.56 -3.32 5.47
N ILE A 110 -6.53 -3.03 6.26
CA ILE A 110 -5.55 -4.05 6.68
C ILE A 110 -6.05 -4.72 7.96
N GLY A 111 -6.47 -5.98 7.83
CA GLY A 111 -6.89 -6.82 8.93
C GLY A 111 -5.74 -7.27 9.84
N ALA A 112 -6.08 -8.03 10.87
CA ALA A 112 -5.14 -8.45 11.90
C ALA A 112 -3.90 -9.16 11.32
N HIS A 113 -2.72 -8.72 11.75
CA HIS A 113 -1.43 -9.20 11.26
C HIS A 113 -1.26 -9.07 9.73
N GLY A 114 -1.83 -8.04 9.11
CA GLY A 114 -1.67 -7.79 7.68
C GLY A 114 -2.60 -8.59 6.77
N ASP A 115 -3.68 -9.17 7.30
CA ASP A 115 -4.67 -9.89 6.49
C ASP A 115 -5.40 -8.97 5.51
N ILE A 116 -5.40 -9.33 4.22
CA ILE A 116 -6.15 -8.63 3.17
C ILE A 116 -6.79 -9.63 2.18
N GLU A 117 -7.09 -10.86 2.61
CA GLU A 117 -7.73 -11.89 1.79
C GLU A 117 -9.06 -11.40 1.18
N HIS A 118 -9.82 -10.62 1.96
CA HIS A 118 -11.06 -9.97 1.56
C HIS A 118 -10.91 -8.93 0.43
N LEU A 119 -9.68 -8.51 0.08
CA LEU A 119 -9.40 -7.62 -1.06
C LEU A 119 -9.10 -8.38 -2.36
N ARG A 120 -8.98 -9.72 -2.35
CA ARG A 120 -8.50 -10.51 -3.51
C ARG A 120 -9.29 -10.25 -4.81
N GLU A 121 -10.61 -10.13 -4.75
CA GLU A 121 -11.44 -9.87 -5.94
C GLU A 121 -11.22 -8.46 -6.54
N ALA A 122 -10.99 -7.46 -5.67
CA ALA A 122 -10.72 -6.09 -6.06
C ALA A 122 -9.30 -5.94 -6.65
N LEU A 123 -8.32 -6.63 -6.04
CA LEU A 123 -6.93 -6.68 -6.51
C LEU A 123 -6.77 -7.46 -7.82
N GLY A 124 -7.57 -8.52 -8.00
CA GLY A 124 -7.51 -9.39 -9.18
C GLY A 124 -6.35 -10.39 -9.11
N PRO A 125 -5.93 -10.97 -10.26
CA PRO A 125 -4.79 -11.88 -10.29
C PRO A 125 -3.51 -11.18 -9.82
N CYS A 126 -2.59 -11.95 -9.24
CA CYS A 126 -1.26 -11.43 -8.90
C CYS A 126 -0.55 -10.88 -10.13
N ALA A 127 0.27 -9.84 -9.95
CA ALA A 127 1.02 -9.25 -11.05
C ALA A 127 2.07 -10.23 -11.59
N ARG A 128 2.68 -11.03 -10.70
CA ARG A 128 3.53 -12.17 -11.04
C ARG A 128 3.76 -13.10 -9.85
N THR A 129 4.20 -14.31 -10.14
CA THR A 129 4.91 -15.18 -9.20
C THR A 129 6.41 -14.99 -9.33
N LEU A 130 7.16 -15.18 -8.25
CA LEU A 130 8.62 -15.05 -8.24
C LEU A 130 9.33 -16.33 -8.68
N GLU A 131 10.47 -16.18 -9.33
CA GLU A 131 11.38 -17.26 -9.67
C GLU A 131 12.27 -17.70 -8.48
N ALA A 132 12.91 -18.86 -8.62
CA ALA A 132 13.79 -19.41 -7.58
C ALA A 132 15.01 -18.50 -7.34
N GLY A 133 15.13 -17.97 -6.12
CA GLY A 133 16.20 -17.05 -5.74
C GLY A 133 15.98 -15.62 -6.25
N GLU A 134 14.83 -15.31 -6.86
CA GLU A 134 14.53 -13.95 -7.32
C GLU A 134 14.33 -13.00 -6.13
N LEU A 135 15.23 -12.02 -6.03
CA LEU A 135 15.15 -10.95 -5.06
C LEU A 135 14.22 -9.85 -5.54
N ILE A 136 13.21 -9.54 -4.74
CA ILE A 136 12.39 -8.34 -4.91
C ILE A 136 12.63 -7.34 -3.78
N TRP A 137 12.39 -6.08 -4.10
CA TRP A 137 12.12 -5.03 -3.13
C TRP A 137 10.61 -4.73 -3.16
N MET A 138 10.03 -4.42 -1.99
CA MET A 138 8.61 -4.09 -1.84
C MET A 138 8.36 -3.17 -0.63
N THR A 139 7.19 -2.55 -0.56
CA THR A 139 6.74 -1.81 0.63
C THR A 139 6.13 -2.74 1.68
N ASP A 140 6.02 -2.26 2.93
CA ASP A 140 5.33 -3.00 3.99
C ASP A 140 3.83 -3.19 3.71
N LYS A 141 3.21 -2.30 2.91
CA LYS A 141 1.82 -2.43 2.42
C LYS A 141 1.70 -3.01 1.00
N THR A 142 2.72 -3.70 0.47
CA THR A 142 2.64 -4.41 -0.83
C THR A 142 1.99 -5.78 -0.66
N PRO A 143 0.88 -6.10 -1.37
CA PRO A 143 0.24 -7.42 -1.26
C PRO A 143 1.13 -8.53 -1.83
N HIS A 144 1.24 -9.60 -1.05
CA HIS A 144 1.98 -10.80 -1.41
C HIS A 144 1.36 -12.02 -0.72
N GLU A 145 1.71 -13.20 -1.21
CA GLU A 145 1.17 -14.47 -0.73
C GLU A 145 2.22 -15.58 -0.79
N SER A 146 2.34 -16.34 0.30
CA SER A 146 3.11 -17.59 0.32
C SER A 146 2.26 -18.71 -0.27
N LEU A 147 2.39 -18.96 -1.57
CA LEU A 147 1.72 -20.05 -2.26
C LEU A 147 2.21 -21.43 -1.78
N PRO A 148 1.40 -22.49 -1.98
CA PRO A 148 1.80 -23.88 -1.77
C PRO A 148 3.05 -24.29 -2.55
N VAL A 149 3.87 -25.17 -1.98
CA VAL A 149 4.94 -25.85 -2.71
C VAL A 149 4.33 -26.78 -3.77
N PRO A 150 4.73 -26.71 -5.07
CA PRO A 150 4.15 -27.55 -6.12
C PRO A 150 4.27 -29.05 -5.82
N VAL A 151 3.20 -29.80 -6.05
CA VAL A 151 3.17 -31.27 -5.85
C VAL A 151 4.22 -31.97 -6.74
N SER A 152 4.46 -31.43 -7.94
CA SER A 152 5.48 -31.90 -8.89
C SER A 152 6.92 -31.79 -8.37
N ALA A 153 7.18 -30.97 -7.35
CA ALA A 153 8.51 -30.79 -6.78
C ALA A 153 8.88 -31.92 -5.80
N GLY A 154 7.89 -32.71 -5.33
CA GLY A 154 8.11 -33.93 -4.54
C GLY A 154 8.46 -33.70 -3.06
N ASN A 155 8.53 -34.79 -2.29
CA ASN A 155 8.59 -34.76 -0.82
C ASN A 155 9.88 -34.18 -0.21
N ASN A 156 10.92 -33.89 -1.00
CA ASN A 156 12.25 -33.49 -0.52
C ASN A 156 12.57 -32.00 -0.73
N VAL A 157 11.57 -31.16 -1.03
CA VAL A 157 11.77 -29.74 -1.30
C VAL A 157 12.01 -28.96 -0.02
N ARG A 158 13.25 -28.57 0.22
CA ARG A 158 13.60 -27.60 1.28
C ARG A 158 13.40 -26.18 0.77
N ARG A 159 12.17 -25.68 0.87
CA ARG A 159 11.92 -24.24 0.69
C ARG A 159 12.69 -23.46 1.76
N GLN A 160 13.45 -22.47 1.31
CA GLN A 160 14.05 -21.43 2.12
C GLN A 160 13.40 -20.12 1.70
N TYR A 161 12.88 -19.40 2.68
CA TYR A 161 12.34 -18.06 2.52
C TYR A 161 13.26 -17.10 3.28
N PHE A 162 13.59 -15.96 2.67
CA PHE A 162 14.23 -14.87 3.39
C PHE A 162 13.48 -13.55 3.22
N ARG A 163 13.58 -12.73 4.26
CA ARG A 163 13.12 -11.36 4.27
C ARG A 163 14.09 -10.50 5.07
N LEU A 164 14.55 -9.40 4.48
CA LEU A 164 15.42 -8.42 5.11
C LEU A 164 14.70 -7.07 5.12
N VAL A 165 14.47 -6.55 6.31
CA VAL A 165 13.91 -5.22 6.54
C VAL A 165 15.07 -4.28 6.85
N LEU A 166 15.23 -3.23 6.03
CA LEU A 166 16.24 -2.19 6.24
C LEU A 166 15.57 -0.89 6.66
N GLY A 167 16.08 -0.25 7.71
CA GLY A 167 15.44 0.88 8.35
C GLY A 167 14.67 0.50 9.61
N PRO A 168 14.05 1.47 10.30
CA PRO A 168 13.41 1.24 11.58
C PRO A 168 12.21 0.29 11.45
N VAL A 169 12.01 -0.48 12.51
CA VAL A 169 10.71 -1.07 12.85
C VAL A 169 10.27 -0.43 14.15
N SER A 170 8.98 -0.22 14.32
CA SER A 170 8.39 0.36 15.51
C SER A 170 8.20 -0.62 16.68
N ALA A 171 8.11 -1.92 16.37
CA ALA A 171 7.83 -2.97 17.33
C ALA A 171 8.60 -4.25 17.00
N TRP A 172 9.14 -4.88 18.04
CA TRP A 172 9.90 -6.12 17.96
C TRP A 172 9.26 -7.17 18.88
N PHE A 173 8.76 -8.26 18.30
CA PHE A 173 8.15 -9.35 19.05
C PHE A 173 9.23 -10.33 19.52
N ALA A 174 9.67 -10.20 20.76
CA ALA A 174 10.80 -10.96 21.31
C ALA A 174 10.57 -12.48 21.22
N ASP A 175 9.43 -12.96 21.68
CA ASP A 175 9.08 -14.39 21.74
C ASP A 175 8.82 -15.00 20.35
N HIS A 176 8.72 -14.17 19.31
CA HIS A 176 8.54 -14.57 17.91
C HIS A 176 9.82 -14.39 17.07
N SER A 177 10.95 -14.08 17.72
CA SER A 177 12.20 -13.73 17.06
C SER A 177 13.41 -14.39 17.74
N THR A 178 14.44 -14.74 16.97
CA THR A 178 15.68 -15.28 17.53
C THR A 178 16.58 -14.14 18.02
N PRO A 179 17.09 -14.15 19.27
CA PRO A 179 18.07 -13.18 19.74
C PRO A 179 19.34 -13.19 18.89
N ASN A 180 19.92 -12.01 18.63
CA ASN A 180 21.19 -11.91 17.91
C ASN A 180 22.33 -12.49 18.79
N PRO A 181 23.13 -13.46 18.30
CA PRO A 181 24.23 -14.05 19.08
C PRO A 181 25.35 -13.06 19.44
N LEU A 182 25.42 -11.90 18.78
CA LEU A 182 26.34 -10.81 19.08
C LEU A 182 25.78 -9.79 20.09
N GLY A 183 24.56 -10.01 20.61
CA GLY A 183 23.94 -9.15 21.60
C GLY A 183 23.33 -7.85 21.07
N THR A 184 23.27 -7.63 19.75
CA THR A 184 22.56 -6.50 19.16
C THR A 184 21.06 -6.58 19.48
N VAL A 185 20.53 -5.56 20.13
CA VAL A 185 19.12 -5.38 20.45
C VAL A 185 18.50 -4.28 19.57
N PRO A 186 17.17 -4.24 19.38
CA PRO A 186 16.50 -3.09 18.79
C PRO A 186 16.83 -1.80 19.55
N PRO A 187 16.90 -0.63 18.88
CA PRO A 187 17.21 0.63 19.54
C PRO A 187 16.03 1.11 20.42
N PRO A 188 16.24 2.05 21.36
CA PRO A 188 15.27 2.39 22.41
C PRO A 188 13.89 2.85 21.94
N GLU A 189 13.80 3.42 20.74
CA GLU A 189 12.55 3.82 20.08
C GLU A 189 11.69 2.64 19.60
N VAL A 190 12.23 1.42 19.57
CA VAL A 190 11.51 0.22 19.14
C VAL A 190 10.85 -0.46 20.34
N ARG A 191 9.53 -0.51 20.33
CA ARG A 191 8.74 -1.21 21.37
C ARG A 191 9.04 -2.71 21.33
N ILE A 192 9.73 -3.22 22.33
CA ILE A 192 9.87 -4.67 22.53
C ILE A 192 8.57 -5.21 23.13
N VAL A 193 7.96 -6.17 22.45
CA VAL A 193 6.73 -6.86 22.86
C VAL A 193 7.08 -8.30 23.25
N TYR A 194 6.79 -8.65 24.49
CA TYR A 194 6.91 -10.01 25.04
C TYR A 194 5.55 -10.71 25.06
N GLY A 195 5.54 -12.03 24.99
CA GLY A 195 4.34 -12.86 24.88
C GLY A 195 3.98 -13.23 23.43
N ASP A 196 3.08 -14.19 23.28
CA ASP A 196 2.61 -14.62 21.96
C ASP A 196 1.73 -13.54 21.30
N LYS A 197 2.20 -12.98 20.18
CA LYS A 197 1.48 -11.94 19.44
C LYS A 197 0.10 -12.37 18.92
N PHE A 198 -0.13 -13.66 18.67
CA PHE A 198 -1.44 -14.14 18.22
C PHE A 198 -2.46 -14.13 19.37
N THR A 199 -2.00 -14.45 20.59
CA THR A 199 -2.77 -14.35 21.83
C THR A 199 -2.98 -12.89 22.28
N LEU A 200 -1.97 -12.03 22.15
CA LEU A 200 -2.04 -10.61 22.53
C LEU A 200 -2.91 -9.78 21.58
N TYR A 201 -2.86 -10.09 20.28
CA TYR A 201 -3.54 -9.33 19.21
C TYR A 201 -4.49 -10.22 18.38
N PRO A 202 -5.50 -10.87 18.99
CA PRO A 202 -6.37 -11.82 18.31
C PRO A 202 -7.26 -11.14 17.27
N SER A 203 -7.46 -11.83 16.16
CA SER A 203 -8.34 -11.39 15.07
C SER A 203 -9.82 -11.68 15.38
N PRO A 204 -10.76 -10.74 15.21
CA PRO A 204 -10.61 -9.30 15.02
C PRO A 204 -11.16 -8.49 16.21
N ARG A 205 -10.29 -7.88 17.04
CA ARG A 205 -10.74 -6.93 18.08
C ARG A 205 -11.37 -5.65 17.53
N ARG A 206 -10.97 -5.22 16.32
CA ARG A 206 -11.66 -4.20 15.51
C ARG A 206 -12.18 -4.93 14.27
N LYS A 207 -13.50 -4.97 14.07
CA LYS A 207 -14.09 -5.57 12.86
C LYS A 207 -13.64 -4.71 11.66
N CYS A 208 -12.99 -5.32 10.66
CA CYS A 208 -12.78 -4.68 9.37
C CYS A 208 -14.15 -4.20 8.86
N CYS A 209 -14.32 -2.88 8.82
CA CYS A 209 -15.56 -2.22 8.40
C CYS A 209 -15.67 -2.18 6.89
N TRP A 210 -14.55 -2.31 6.17
CA TRP A 210 -14.57 -2.42 4.73
C TRP A 210 -15.19 -3.76 4.30
N HIS A 211 -16.11 -3.67 3.36
CA HIS A 211 -16.71 -4.82 2.71
C HIS A 211 -16.45 -4.67 1.21
N GLY A 212 -16.25 -5.80 0.53
CA GLY A 212 -16.20 -5.84 -0.93
C GLY A 212 -17.39 -5.05 -1.49
N GLY A 213 -17.10 -3.99 -2.25
CA GLY A 213 -18.15 -3.21 -2.89
C GLY A 213 -19.02 -4.11 -3.76
N SER A 214 -20.23 -3.66 -4.09
CA SER A 214 -21.07 -4.38 -5.06
C SER A 214 -20.30 -4.65 -6.36
N PRO A 215 -20.68 -5.65 -7.17
CA PRO A 215 -20.05 -5.90 -8.48
C PRO A 215 -19.96 -4.64 -9.35
N GLU A 216 -20.94 -3.75 -9.25
CA GLU A 216 -20.95 -2.42 -9.88
C GLU A 216 -19.86 -1.51 -9.31
N GLN A 217 -19.72 -1.40 -7.98
CA GLN A 217 -18.65 -0.62 -7.35
C GLN A 217 -17.26 -1.18 -7.70
N ILE A 218 -17.07 -2.50 -7.69
CA ILE A 218 -15.82 -3.15 -8.12
C ILE A 218 -15.54 -2.84 -9.60
N LYS A 219 -16.56 -2.87 -10.46
CA LYS A 219 -16.44 -2.46 -11.87
C LYS A 219 -16.04 -0.99 -12.01
N GLN A 220 -16.63 -0.08 -11.23
CA GLN A 220 -16.25 1.34 -11.24
C GLN A 220 -14.80 1.55 -10.78
N VAL A 221 -14.35 0.83 -9.74
CA VAL A 221 -12.94 0.86 -9.29
C VAL A 221 -11.99 0.33 -10.38
N LYS A 222 -12.38 -0.73 -11.10
CA LYS A 222 -11.59 -1.29 -12.21
C LYS A 222 -11.49 -0.31 -13.39
N LEU A 223 -12.57 0.37 -13.78
CA LEU A 223 -12.54 1.44 -14.78
C LEU A 223 -11.67 2.63 -14.32
N PHE A 224 -11.83 3.05 -13.06
CA PHE A 224 -11.03 4.12 -12.48
C PHE A 224 -9.53 3.78 -12.42
N LYS A 225 -9.16 2.51 -12.22
CA LYS A 225 -7.77 2.05 -12.24
C LYS A 225 -7.09 2.33 -13.58
N GLU A 226 -7.79 2.15 -14.70
CA GLU A 226 -7.26 2.45 -16.05
C GLU A 226 -6.98 3.95 -16.22
N VAL A 227 -7.91 4.80 -15.77
CA VAL A 227 -7.72 6.26 -15.71
C VAL A 227 -6.51 6.61 -14.84
N ALA A 228 -6.43 6.05 -13.63
CA ALA A 228 -5.36 6.36 -12.69
C ALA A 228 -3.99 5.95 -13.24
N GLN A 229 -3.89 4.75 -13.82
CA GLN A 229 -2.67 4.29 -14.48
C GLN A 229 -2.24 5.23 -15.61
N LYS A 230 -3.17 5.71 -16.44
CA LYS A 230 -2.86 6.65 -17.52
C LYS A 230 -2.42 8.03 -17.02
N LEU A 231 -2.91 8.48 -15.86
CA LEU A 231 -2.43 9.71 -15.21
C LEU A 231 -0.99 9.53 -14.66
N TYR A 232 -0.65 8.37 -14.09
CA TYR A 232 0.72 8.05 -13.67
C TYR A 232 1.69 7.91 -14.86
N GLU A 233 1.30 7.21 -15.92
CA GLU A 233 2.09 7.06 -17.16
C GLU A 233 2.41 8.40 -17.85
N CYS A 234 1.65 9.46 -17.54
CA CYS A 234 1.87 10.82 -18.03
C CYS A 234 2.39 11.78 -16.96
N GLU A 235 2.95 11.24 -15.86
CA GLU A 235 3.59 11.99 -14.76
C GLU A 235 2.69 13.04 -14.08
N VAL A 236 1.37 12.85 -14.20
CA VAL A 236 0.31 13.67 -13.58
C VAL A 236 -0.51 12.85 -12.57
N GLY A 237 0.11 11.82 -11.99
CA GLY A 237 -0.49 10.94 -10.97
C GLY A 237 -1.07 11.66 -9.76
N HIS A 238 -0.54 12.85 -9.43
CA HIS A 238 -1.09 13.73 -8.39
C HIS A 238 -2.55 14.17 -8.65
N LEU A 239 -3.06 14.08 -9.88
CA LEU A 239 -4.45 14.38 -10.23
C LEU A 239 -5.42 13.22 -9.98
N VAL A 240 -4.94 12.02 -9.67
CA VAL A 240 -5.77 10.81 -9.48
C VAL A 240 -6.85 11.04 -8.41
N GLN A 241 -6.51 11.60 -7.26
CA GLN A 241 -7.49 11.85 -6.20
C GLN A 241 -8.58 12.86 -6.64
N ARG A 242 -8.23 13.84 -7.47
CA ARG A 242 -9.18 14.80 -8.03
C ARG A 242 -10.07 14.13 -9.09
N ALA A 243 -9.52 13.30 -9.98
CA ALA A 243 -10.29 12.52 -10.94
C ALA A 243 -11.30 11.59 -10.24
N LYS A 244 -10.90 10.98 -9.11
CA LYS A 244 -11.78 10.17 -8.25
C LYS A 244 -12.93 10.98 -7.67
N GLN A 245 -12.65 12.17 -7.14
CA GLN A 245 -13.67 13.09 -6.59
C GLN A 245 -14.71 13.54 -7.63
N TYR A 246 -14.29 13.73 -8.88
CA TYR A 246 -15.20 14.06 -10.00
C TYR A 246 -15.87 12.84 -10.65
N GLY A 247 -15.58 11.62 -10.19
CA GLY A 247 -16.15 10.39 -10.77
C GLY A 247 -15.69 10.14 -12.22
N LEU A 248 -14.51 10.63 -12.62
CA LEU A 248 -13.98 10.46 -13.97
C LEU A 248 -13.44 9.02 -14.12
N THR A 249 -14.21 8.16 -14.78
CA THR A 249 -13.88 6.72 -14.95
C THR A 249 -13.41 6.38 -16.35
N SER A 250 -13.39 7.35 -17.26
CA SER A 250 -12.91 7.21 -18.62
C SER A 250 -12.12 8.44 -19.10
N ARG A 251 -11.18 8.19 -20.02
CA ARG A 251 -10.48 9.23 -20.79
C ARG A 251 -11.44 10.21 -21.48
N ALA A 252 -12.59 9.72 -21.96
CA ALA A 252 -13.57 10.56 -22.62
C ALA A 252 -14.18 11.62 -21.67
N GLU A 253 -14.33 11.31 -20.38
CA GLU A 253 -14.83 12.26 -19.38
C GLU A 253 -13.76 13.30 -19.01
N ILE A 254 -12.49 12.88 -18.88
CA ILE A 254 -11.37 13.79 -18.64
C ILE A 254 -11.22 14.80 -19.79
N LEU A 255 -11.24 14.31 -21.04
CA LEU A 255 -11.19 15.17 -22.23
C LEU A 255 -12.38 16.12 -22.29
N ARG A 256 -13.61 15.66 -22.00
CA ARG A 256 -14.79 16.55 -21.93
C ARG A 256 -14.61 17.65 -20.87
N LEU A 257 -14.11 17.31 -19.69
CA LEU A 257 -13.91 18.27 -18.60
C LEU A 257 -12.84 19.32 -18.96
N TYR A 258 -11.75 18.90 -19.60
CA TYR A 258 -10.72 19.81 -20.13
C TYR A 258 -11.26 20.76 -21.22
N HIS A 259 -12.01 20.22 -22.19
CA HIS A 259 -12.61 21.04 -23.25
C HIS A 259 -13.69 22.00 -22.70
N ALA A 260 -14.45 21.61 -21.68
CA ALA A 260 -15.41 22.48 -21.00
C ALA A 260 -14.74 23.67 -20.27
N GLN A 261 -13.46 23.54 -19.91
CA GLN A 261 -12.64 24.62 -19.33
C GLN A 261 -11.92 25.46 -20.40
N GLY A 262 -12.23 25.26 -21.69
CA GLY A 262 -11.66 26.03 -22.80
C GLY A 262 -10.29 25.55 -23.27
N GLY A 263 -9.83 24.38 -22.82
CA GLY A 263 -8.52 23.83 -23.21
C GLY A 263 -7.34 24.69 -22.75
N SER A 264 -7.49 25.38 -21.62
CA SER A 264 -6.47 26.24 -21.01
C SER A 264 -6.36 25.91 -19.52
N THR A 265 -5.13 25.76 -19.02
CA THR A 265 -4.83 25.69 -17.58
C THR A 265 -4.95 27.06 -16.89
N THR A 266 -4.95 28.16 -17.66
CA THR A 266 -5.10 29.51 -17.11
C THR A 266 -6.58 29.84 -16.88
N TYR A 267 -6.95 30.06 -15.62
CA TYR A 267 -8.32 30.43 -15.25
C TYR A 267 -8.66 31.85 -15.74
N PRO A 268 -9.86 32.08 -16.28
CA PRO A 268 -10.35 33.43 -16.50
C PRO A 268 -10.62 34.11 -15.15
N SER A 269 -9.95 35.22 -14.87
CA SER A 269 -10.24 36.05 -13.70
C SER A 269 -11.64 36.66 -13.83
N ARG A 270 -12.60 36.11 -13.09
CA ARG A 270 -13.92 36.71 -12.88
C ARG A 270 -13.96 37.40 -11.54
N ASP A 271 -14.35 38.68 -11.53
CA ASP A 271 -14.74 39.37 -10.31
C ASP A 271 -16.01 38.72 -9.74
N TRP A 272 -15.97 38.40 -8.44
CA TRP A 272 -17.06 37.74 -7.73
C TRP A 272 -17.89 38.76 -6.96
N GLY A 273 -19.15 38.93 -7.36
CA GLY A 273 -20.13 39.76 -6.64
C GLY A 273 -20.73 39.03 -5.41
N PRO A 274 -21.25 39.77 -4.41
CA PRO A 274 -21.47 39.25 -3.06
C PRO A 274 -22.63 38.24 -2.84
N ASN A 275 -23.32 37.78 -3.89
CA ASN A 275 -24.57 37.01 -3.76
C ASN A 275 -24.44 35.55 -4.26
N HIS A 276 -23.69 34.72 -3.53
CA HIS A 276 -23.62 33.28 -3.76
C HIS A 276 -24.76 32.53 -3.04
N SER A 277 -25.85 32.13 -3.72
CA SER A 277 -26.79 31.14 -3.13
C SER A 277 -27.79 30.38 -4.03
N LYS A 278 -28.00 30.69 -5.33
CA LYS A 278 -29.21 30.18 -6.03
C LYS A 278 -29.11 29.45 -7.37
N ASP A 279 -27.96 29.36 -8.03
CA ASP A 279 -27.82 28.57 -9.27
C ASP A 279 -27.07 27.25 -9.03
N GLY A 280 -27.55 26.17 -9.65
CA GLY A 280 -27.38 24.81 -9.16
C GLY A 280 -25.98 24.20 -9.28
N LYS A 281 -25.53 23.54 -8.21
CA LYS A 281 -24.44 22.52 -8.14
C LYS A 281 -23.18 22.76 -9.01
N ALA A 282 -22.78 24.01 -9.20
CA ALA A 282 -21.41 24.33 -9.60
C ALA A 282 -20.52 24.35 -8.35
N LEU A 283 -19.69 23.32 -8.17
CA LEU A 283 -18.77 23.24 -7.03
C LEU A 283 -17.56 24.16 -7.29
N PHE A 284 -17.36 25.14 -6.41
CA PHE A 284 -16.23 26.08 -6.50
C PHE A 284 -14.94 25.43 -5.98
N LEU A 285 -13.82 25.76 -6.63
CA LEU A 285 -12.48 25.35 -6.24
C LEU A 285 -11.86 26.45 -5.38
N ASP A 286 -11.37 26.09 -4.19
CA ASP A 286 -10.42 26.93 -3.46
C ASP A 286 -9.03 26.81 -4.13
N HIS A 287 -8.54 27.95 -4.61
CA HIS A 287 -7.31 28.08 -5.41
C HIS A 287 -6.48 29.22 -4.82
N SER A 288 -5.36 28.91 -4.16
CA SER A 288 -4.46 29.96 -3.67
C SER A 288 -2.97 29.60 -3.54
N ALA A 289 -2.50 28.39 -3.92
CA ALA A 289 -1.10 28.04 -3.64
C ALA A 289 -0.29 27.12 -4.60
N TYR A 290 -0.88 26.17 -5.38
CA TYR A 290 -0.06 25.07 -5.94
C TYR A 290 -0.35 24.59 -7.39
N TYR A 291 -1.26 25.20 -8.17
CA TYR A 291 -1.74 24.60 -9.43
C TYR A 291 -1.75 25.55 -10.65
N HIS A 292 -0.83 26.50 -10.73
CA HIS A 292 -0.59 27.23 -11.99
C HIS A 292 0.27 26.37 -12.92
N ASP A 293 -0.26 26.10 -14.10
CA ASP A 293 0.37 25.48 -15.28
C ASP A 293 1.16 24.17 -15.03
N CYS A 294 0.53 23.05 -15.38
CA CYS A 294 1.21 21.75 -15.49
C CYS A 294 1.30 21.35 -16.97
N PRO A 295 2.39 21.72 -17.69
CA PRO A 295 2.53 21.43 -19.13
C PRO A 295 2.31 19.96 -19.49
N LYS A 296 2.72 19.04 -18.61
CA LYS A 296 2.55 17.59 -18.79
C LYS A 296 1.09 17.15 -18.89
N PHE A 297 0.16 17.89 -18.28
CA PHE A 297 -1.28 17.60 -18.41
C PHE A 297 -1.81 17.99 -19.79
N ASP A 298 -1.37 19.12 -20.32
CA ASP A 298 -1.73 19.56 -21.67
C ASP A 298 -1.09 18.66 -22.73
N GLU A 299 0.17 18.27 -22.55
CA GLU A 299 0.87 17.27 -23.37
C GLU A 299 0.15 15.90 -23.35
N MET A 300 -0.27 15.42 -22.18
CA MET A 300 -1.08 14.21 -22.05
C MET A 300 -2.39 14.31 -22.84
N VAL A 301 -3.12 15.41 -22.67
CA VAL A 301 -4.40 15.61 -23.36
C VAL A 301 -4.21 15.68 -24.88
N GLN A 302 -3.16 16.35 -25.36
CA GLN A 302 -2.80 16.38 -26.77
C GLN A 302 -2.43 14.99 -27.31
N ALA A 303 -1.59 14.23 -26.59
CA ALA A 303 -1.26 12.85 -26.95
C ALA A 303 -2.51 11.95 -27.03
N TRP A 304 -3.44 12.12 -26.10
CA TRP A 304 -4.73 11.42 -26.12
C TRP A 304 -5.62 11.84 -27.30
N GLN A 305 -5.65 13.12 -27.69
CA GLN A 305 -6.36 13.57 -28.88
C GLN A 305 -5.73 13.00 -30.17
N MET A 306 -4.40 12.94 -30.24
CA MET A 306 -3.66 12.38 -31.38
C MET A 306 -3.93 10.88 -31.55
N GLU A 307 -3.82 10.07 -30.50
CA GLU A 307 -4.10 8.62 -30.58
C GLU A 307 -5.57 8.33 -30.93
N SER A 308 -6.52 9.11 -30.40
CA SER A 308 -7.94 9.00 -30.79
C SER A 308 -8.19 9.38 -32.25
N THR A 309 -7.41 10.30 -32.79
CA THR A 309 -7.43 10.68 -34.21
C THR A 309 -6.83 9.57 -35.07
N MET A 310 -5.66 9.05 -34.70
CA MET A 310 -4.97 7.96 -35.41
C MET A 310 -5.83 6.70 -35.49
N LYS A 311 -6.52 6.32 -34.41
CA LYS A 311 -7.43 5.15 -34.41
C LYS A 311 -8.60 5.32 -35.39
N ARG A 312 -9.16 6.52 -35.56
CA ARG A 312 -10.22 6.81 -36.54
C ARG A 312 -9.75 6.73 -38.00
N PHE A 313 -8.44 6.78 -38.26
CA PHE A 313 -7.86 6.61 -39.59
C PHE A 313 -7.27 5.20 -39.81
N ALA A 314 -7.30 4.34 -38.80
CA ALA A 314 -6.76 2.98 -38.84
C ALA A 314 -7.83 1.87 -38.95
N ASP A 315 -9.09 2.17 -38.61
CA ASP A 315 -10.26 1.35 -38.98
C ASP A 315 -10.75 1.77 -40.40
N PRO A 316 -10.83 0.86 -41.39
CA PRO A 316 -11.30 1.16 -42.75
C PRO A 316 -12.83 1.34 -42.87
#